data_AF-A0A519X199-F1
#
_entry.id   AF-A0A519X199-F1
#
_cell.length_a   1.000
_cell.length_b   1.000
_cell.length_c   1.000
_cell.angle_alpha   90.00
_cell.angle_beta   90.00
_cell.angle_gamma   90.00
#
_symmetry.space_group_name_H-M   'P 1'
#
loop_
_entity.id
_entity.type
_entity.pdbx_description
1 polymer ?
#
loop_
_entity_poly.entity_id
_entity_poly.type
_entity_poly.pdbx_seq_one_letter_code
_entity_poly.pdbx_strand_id
1 'polypeptide(L)'
;MGIIRQGILGGFRNKAGAVIGSYWRTLDVIRGLPRISGKAPTLAQIDQRAKFKLVTSYFSWLGDLIAVGYKSLSKIDTPMNVAVSYHLKEAIIGVSPNFSLDYTQVMFSQGRLKLPFSKGATSSSVAEIDFTWSTEVIANNLYKRETDMLSILVFNPTLFEFVTLHNVVPRSTGSYTMSVPAEFSGDAVHCYLAFNSVDRKDFSSESKYVGLITIL
;
A
#
# COMPACT_ATOMS: atom_id res chain seq x y z
N MET A 1 -0.81 0.33 37.93
CA MET A 1 -0.55 -1.01 38.51
C MET A 1 0.15 -1.86 37.46
N GLY A 2 1.36 -2.34 37.73
CA GLY A 2 2.08 -3.25 36.84
C GLY A 2 1.51 -4.67 36.97
N ILE A 3 1.34 -5.37 35.86
CA ILE A 3 0.73 -6.71 35.81
C ILE A 3 1.75 -7.68 35.23
N ILE A 4 2.13 -8.71 35.98
CA ILE A 4 2.99 -9.80 35.51
C ILE A 4 2.10 -11.01 35.26
N ARG A 5 2.07 -11.51 34.02
CA ARG A 5 1.18 -12.63 33.64
C ARG A 5 1.84 -14.02 33.77
N GLN A 6 3.16 -14.14 33.63
CA GLN A 6 3.88 -15.42 33.62
C GLN A 6 4.88 -15.56 34.80
N GLY A 7 4.55 -14.98 35.96
CA GLY A 7 5.43 -15.00 37.13
C GLY A 7 6.79 -14.32 36.89
N ILE A 8 7.82 -14.70 37.65
CA ILE A 8 9.13 -14.00 37.65
C ILE A 8 9.86 -14.01 36.30
N LEU A 9 9.54 -14.96 35.41
CA LEU A 9 10.15 -15.09 34.09
C LEU A 9 9.37 -14.36 32.97
N GLY A 10 8.19 -13.81 33.29
CA GLY A 10 7.34 -13.11 32.33
C GLY A 10 7.58 -11.61 32.25
N GLY A 11 7.33 -11.01 31.09
CA GLY A 11 7.21 -9.56 30.99
C GLY A 11 6.07 -9.00 31.84
N PHE A 12 6.24 -7.76 32.30
CA PHE A 12 5.18 -7.02 32.96
C PHE A 12 4.51 -6.04 31.99
N ARG A 13 3.22 -5.79 32.18
CA ARG A 13 2.45 -4.79 31.46
C ARG A 13 2.12 -3.62 32.38
N ASN A 14 1.93 -2.44 31.79
CA ASN A 14 1.61 -1.18 32.47
C ASN A 14 2.77 -0.64 33.33
N LYS A 15 2.48 0.43 34.07
CA LYS A 15 3.45 1.16 34.89
C LYS A 15 3.73 0.45 36.22
N ALA A 16 5.02 0.23 36.48
CA ALA A 16 5.60 -0.18 37.76
C ALA A 16 6.70 0.81 38.15
N GLY A 17 6.41 1.72 39.09
CA GLY A 17 7.35 2.77 39.49
C GLY A 17 7.72 3.72 38.35
N ALA A 18 9.03 3.87 38.09
CA ALA A 18 9.58 4.72 37.03
C ALA A 18 9.57 4.07 35.63
N VAL A 19 9.05 2.85 35.54
CA VAL A 19 9.19 1.99 34.37
C VAL A 19 7.82 1.55 33.86
N ILE A 20 7.70 1.41 32.55
CA ILE A 20 6.50 0.94 31.86
C ILE A 20 6.88 -0.32 31.10
N GLY A 21 6.20 -1.41 31.42
CA GLY A 21 6.28 -2.66 30.68
C GLY A 21 5.18 -2.73 29.62
N SER A 22 5.52 -3.23 28.45
CA SER A 22 4.60 -3.36 27.33
C SER A 22 4.98 -4.57 26.48
N TYR A 23 3.98 -5.21 25.89
CA TYR A 23 4.21 -6.25 24.89
C TYR A 23 4.14 -5.62 23.52
N TRP A 24 5.23 -5.69 22.76
CA TRP A 24 5.28 -5.19 21.40
C TRP A 24 5.56 -6.35 20.46
N ARG A 25 4.52 -6.74 19.70
CA ARG A 25 4.52 -7.83 18.73
C ARG A 25 4.90 -9.19 19.33
N THR A 26 6.19 -9.49 19.43
CA THR A 26 6.72 -10.75 19.99
C THR A 26 7.65 -10.53 21.18
N LEU A 27 7.89 -9.28 21.58
CA LEU A 27 8.87 -8.90 22.58
C LEU A 27 8.21 -8.23 23.78
N ASP A 28 8.62 -8.65 24.98
CA ASP A 28 8.37 -7.90 26.19
C ASP A 28 9.40 -6.77 26.31
N VAL A 29 8.92 -5.53 26.30
CA VAL A 29 9.76 -4.34 26.28
C VAL A 29 9.52 -3.53 27.54
N ILE A 30 10.62 -3.09 28.13
CA ILE A 30 10.67 -2.27 29.33
C ILE A 30 11.20 -0.89 28.92
N ARG A 31 10.45 0.17 29.21
CA ARG A 31 10.85 1.55 28.91
C ARG A 31 10.68 2.47 30.10
N GLY A 32 11.53 3.49 30.21
CA GLY A 32 11.36 4.55 31.19
C GLY A 32 10.10 5.39 30.93
N LEU A 33 9.68 6.15 31.93
CA LEU A 33 8.62 7.14 31.76
C LEU A 33 8.98 8.14 30.65
N PRO A 34 8.04 8.47 29.74
CA PRO A 34 8.29 9.45 28.70
C PRO A 34 8.57 10.82 29.34
N ARG A 35 9.68 11.44 28.97
CA ARG A 35 10.00 12.82 29.36
C ARG A 35 9.35 13.77 28.37
N ILE A 36 8.36 14.52 28.84
CA ILE A 36 7.71 15.56 28.02
C ILE A 36 8.74 16.67 27.78
N SER A 37 8.96 17.00 26.52
CA SER A 37 9.82 18.13 26.11
C SER A 37 8.93 19.31 25.70
N GLY A 38 9.22 20.50 26.23
CA GLY A 38 8.57 21.75 25.82
C GLY A 38 9.26 22.44 24.62
N LYS A 39 10.30 21.83 24.04
CA LYS A 39 11.04 22.41 22.92
C LYS A 39 10.19 22.38 21.64
N ALA A 40 10.16 23.50 20.93
CA ALA A 40 9.55 23.57 19.61
C ALA A 40 10.23 22.58 18.64
N PRO A 41 9.48 21.98 17.71
CA PRO A 41 10.05 21.07 16.73
C PRO A 41 10.98 21.81 15.77
N THR A 42 12.09 21.17 15.40
CA THR A 42 13.00 21.72 14.39
C THR A 42 12.37 21.67 12.99
N LEU A 43 12.89 22.45 12.04
CA LEU A 43 12.42 22.43 10.65
C LEU A 43 12.45 21.01 10.05
N ALA A 44 13.54 20.27 10.26
CA ALA A 44 13.64 18.87 9.82
C ALA A 44 12.56 17.96 10.44
N GLN A 45 12.16 18.21 11.70
CA GLN A 45 11.06 17.46 12.33
C GLN A 45 9.70 17.84 11.74
N ILE A 46 9.49 19.11 11.40
CA ILE A 46 8.27 19.58 10.75
C ILE A 46 8.15 18.96 9.36
N ASP A 47 9.22 18.97 8.58
CA ASP A 47 9.25 18.38 7.24
C ASP A 47 8.96 16.88 7.27
N GLN A 48 9.58 16.14 8.19
CA GLN A 48 9.31 14.72 8.35
C GLN A 48 7.86 14.44 8.74
N ARG A 49 7.27 15.26 9.61
CA ARG A 49 5.84 15.15 9.97
C ARG A 49 4.95 15.44 8.77
N ALA A 50 5.28 16.44 7.94
CA ALA A 50 4.52 16.76 6.73
C ALA A 50 4.57 15.61 5.72
N LYS A 51 5.76 15.07 5.45
CA LYS A 51 5.97 13.89 4.60
C LYS A 51 5.18 12.68 5.09
N PHE A 52 5.27 12.39 6.39
CA PHE A 52 4.57 11.26 7.00
C PHE A 52 3.05 11.43 6.94
N LYS A 53 2.54 12.64 7.20
CA LYS A 53 1.10 12.94 7.12
C LYS A 53 0.59 12.75 5.69
N LEU A 54 1.32 13.25 4.70
CA LEU A 54 0.96 13.15 3.29
C LEU A 54 0.86 11.68 2.86
N VAL A 55 1.88 10.86 3.14
CA VAL A 55 1.87 9.43 2.79
C VAL A 55 0.76 8.68 3.54
N THR A 56 0.62 8.87 4.86
CA THR A 56 -0.38 8.14 5.64
C THR A 56 -1.81 8.53 5.30
N SER A 57 -2.08 9.81 4.97
CA SER A 57 -3.39 10.27 4.51
C SER A 57 -3.79 9.71 3.15
N TYR A 58 -2.83 9.50 2.27
CA TYR A 58 -3.07 8.86 0.97
C TYR A 58 -3.41 7.37 1.15
N PHE A 59 -2.60 6.66 1.94
CA PHE A 59 -2.78 5.21 2.11
C PHE A 59 -3.89 4.81 3.09
N SER A 60 -4.43 5.71 3.91
CA SER A 60 -5.48 5.37 4.88
C SER A 60 -6.73 4.77 4.23
N TRP A 61 -7.03 5.16 2.99
CA TRP A 61 -8.15 4.66 2.20
C TRP A 61 -7.86 3.31 1.51
N LEU A 62 -6.59 2.89 1.50
CA LEU A 62 -6.09 1.72 0.78
C LEU A 62 -5.65 0.59 1.72
N GLY A 63 -6.05 0.65 2.99
CA GLY A 63 -5.59 -0.26 4.04
C GLY A 63 -5.77 -1.74 3.69
N ASP A 64 -6.93 -2.11 3.15
CA ASP A 64 -7.24 -3.49 2.77
C ASP A 64 -6.37 -3.97 1.61
N LEU A 65 -6.09 -3.07 0.67
CA LEU A 65 -5.28 -3.36 -0.51
C LEU A 65 -3.82 -3.57 -0.13
N ILE A 66 -3.28 -2.68 0.70
CA ILE A 66 -1.91 -2.79 1.23
C ILE A 66 -1.77 -4.02 2.12
N ALA A 67 -2.79 -4.35 2.92
CA ALA A 67 -2.76 -5.52 3.79
C ALA A 67 -2.55 -6.81 3.00
N VAL A 68 -3.14 -6.93 1.82
CA VAL A 68 -2.93 -8.07 0.91
C VAL A 68 -1.62 -7.93 0.13
N GLY A 69 -1.34 -6.75 -0.42
CA GLY A 69 -0.21 -6.50 -1.30
C GLY A 69 1.16 -6.57 -0.61
N TYR A 70 1.24 -6.20 0.67
CA TYR A 70 2.51 -6.13 1.44
C TYR A 70 2.65 -7.26 2.48
N LYS A 71 1.71 -8.21 2.52
CA LYS A 71 1.63 -9.24 3.57
C LYS A 71 2.90 -10.07 3.73
N SER A 72 3.59 -10.38 2.63
CA SER A 72 4.71 -11.32 2.60
C SER A 72 6.08 -10.70 2.88
N LEU A 73 6.16 -9.37 2.98
CA LEU A 73 7.44 -8.66 3.00
C LEU A 73 8.09 -8.60 4.39
N SER A 74 7.28 -8.60 5.44
CA SER A 74 7.79 -8.61 6.81
C SER A 74 6.94 -9.49 7.69
N LYS A 75 7.60 -10.31 8.52
CA LYS A 75 6.95 -11.08 9.59
C LYS A 75 6.78 -10.26 10.87
N ILE A 76 7.54 -9.18 10.97
CA ILE A 76 7.61 -8.33 12.16
C ILE A 76 6.81 -7.07 11.90
N ASP A 77 7.07 -6.37 10.80
CA ASP A 77 6.40 -5.11 10.47
C ASP A 77 5.00 -5.29 9.90
N THR A 78 4.11 -4.35 10.22
CA THR A 78 2.78 -4.32 9.63
C THR A 78 2.91 -3.97 8.14
N PRO A 79 2.07 -4.55 7.26
CA PRO A 79 2.09 -4.26 5.83
C PRO A 79 2.03 -2.76 5.53
N MET A 80 1.19 -2.02 6.27
CA MET A 80 1.07 -0.57 6.19
C MET A 80 2.38 0.17 6.51
N ASN A 81 3.14 -0.27 7.52
CA ASN A 81 4.41 0.38 7.86
C ASN A 81 5.48 0.12 6.79
N VAL A 82 5.49 -1.07 6.19
CA VAL A 82 6.40 -1.41 5.09
C VAL A 82 6.08 -0.53 3.88
N ALA A 83 4.79 -0.40 3.53
CA ALA A 83 4.34 0.48 2.45
C ALA A 83 4.74 1.94 2.71
N VAL A 84 4.41 2.50 3.89
CA VAL A 84 4.76 3.89 4.24
C VAL A 84 6.28 4.11 4.19
N SER A 85 7.08 3.16 4.68
CA SER A 85 8.55 3.23 4.65
C SER A 85 9.11 3.31 3.23
N TYR A 86 8.56 2.55 2.29
CA TYR A 86 8.94 2.61 0.87
C TYR A 86 8.61 3.98 0.26
N HIS A 87 7.37 4.47 0.44
CA HIS A 87 6.93 5.71 -0.18
C HIS A 87 7.61 6.96 0.39
N LEU A 88 7.93 6.96 1.69
CA LEU A 88 8.72 8.03 2.30
C LEU A 88 10.12 8.17 1.68
N LYS A 89 10.67 7.09 1.11
CA LYS A 89 11.99 7.08 0.46
C LYS A 89 11.91 7.39 -1.03
N GLU A 90 10.97 6.78 -1.74
CA GLU A 90 10.97 6.75 -3.21
C GLU A 90 9.88 7.64 -3.86
N ALA A 91 8.77 7.90 -3.18
CA ALA A 91 7.57 8.47 -3.80
C ALA A 91 7.26 9.93 -3.39
N ILE A 92 8.14 10.57 -2.60
CA ILE A 92 7.97 11.97 -2.20
C ILE A 92 8.82 12.87 -3.06
N ILE A 93 8.17 13.87 -3.66
CA ILE A 93 8.79 14.93 -4.42
C ILE A 93 8.48 16.30 -3.80
N GLY A 94 9.22 17.31 -4.24
CA GLY A 94 9.09 18.69 -3.76
C GLY A 94 10.11 19.08 -2.70
N VAL A 95 10.04 20.35 -2.29
CA VAL A 95 10.96 20.99 -1.35
C VAL A 95 10.14 21.59 -0.22
N SER A 96 10.69 21.59 1.00
CA SER A 96 10.02 22.19 2.17
C SER A 96 9.53 23.61 1.83
N PRO A 97 8.28 23.96 2.16
CA PRO A 97 7.27 23.19 2.92
C PRO A 97 6.30 22.36 2.05
N ASN A 98 6.41 22.43 0.73
CA ASN A 98 5.45 21.87 -0.22
C ASN A 98 5.95 20.52 -0.75
N PHE A 99 5.51 19.45 -0.07
CA PHE A 99 5.73 18.07 -0.52
C PHE A 99 4.52 17.57 -1.31
N SER A 100 4.77 16.76 -2.34
CA SER A 100 3.75 16.07 -3.13
C SER A 100 4.16 14.61 -3.37
N LEU A 101 3.20 13.77 -3.75
CA LEU A 101 3.47 12.39 -4.14
C LEU A 101 3.78 12.31 -5.63
N ASP A 102 4.82 11.55 -5.96
CA ASP A 102 5.02 11.07 -7.32
C ASP A 102 4.15 9.83 -7.54
N TYR A 103 3.00 10.03 -8.19
CA TYR A 103 2.06 8.96 -8.51
C TYR A 103 2.68 7.84 -9.36
N THR A 104 3.74 8.10 -10.12
CA THR A 104 4.39 7.06 -10.95
C THR A 104 5.15 6.03 -10.12
N GLN A 105 5.60 6.43 -8.91
CA GLN A 105 6.33 5.59 -7.96
C GLN A 105 5.43 4.99 -6.87
N VAL A 106 4.15 5.36 -6.84
CA VAL A 106 3.19 4.79 -5.88
C VAL A 106 2.97 3.31 -6.19
N MET A 107 3.10 2.48 -5.16
CA MET A 107 2.89 1.05 -5.21
C MET A 107 1.96 0.62 -4.07
N PHE A 108 0.92 -0.13 -4.40
CA PHE A 108 -0.02 -0.65 -3.41
C PHE A 108 0.28 -2.11 -3.04
N SER A 109 1.08 -2.81 -3.86
CA SER A 109 1.44 -4.21 -3.66
C SER A 109 2.90 -4.42 -4.03
N GLN A 110 3.58 -5.26 -3.25
CA GLN A 110 4.97 -5.63 -3.53
C GLN A 110 5.19 -7.09 -3.18
N GLY A 111 5.71 -7.85 -4.14
CA GLY A 111 5.99 -9.26 -3.95
C GLY A 111 6.77 -9.87 -5.09
N ARG A 112 6.71 -11.20 -5.20
CA ARG A 112 7.61 -11.98 -6.07
C ARG A 112 6.96 -12.43 -7.38
N LEU A 113 5.67 -12.19 -7.58
CA LEU A 113 5.00 -12.54 -8.83
C LEU A 113 5.44 -11.59 -9.95
N LYS A 114 5.69 -12.17 -11.13
CA LYS A 114 6.13 -11.42 -12.31
C LYS A 114 4.93 -10.74 -12.98
N LEU A 115 5.07 -9.46 -13.28
CA LEU A 115 4.09 -8.70 -14.06
C LEU A 115 4.10 -9.13 -15.55
N PRO A 116 3.00 -8.89 -16.29
CA PRO A 116 2.96 -8.98 -17.74
C PRO A 116 3.95 -8.02 -18.40
N PHE A 117 4.45 -8.40 -19.58
CA PHE A 117 5.39 -7.58 -20.33
C PHE A 117 4.70 -6.33 -20.89
N SER A 118 3.60 -6.52 -21.60
CA SER A 118 2.71 -5.44 -22.02
C SER A 118 1.52 -5.34 -21.07
N LYS A 119 1.18 -4.11 -20.72
CA LYS A 119 -0.09 -3.74 -20.10
C LYS A 119 -0.47 -2.35 -20.56
N GLY A 120 -1.76 -2.09 -20.66
CA GLY A 120 -2.31 -0.81 -21.02
C GLY A 120 -3.65 -0.62 -20.32
N ALA A 121 -4.08 0.62 -20.26
CA ALA A 121 -5.45 0.95 -19.92
C ALA A 121 -5.93 2.07 -20.84
N THR A 122 -7.18 1.98 -21.27
CA THR A 122 -7.82 2.91 -22.20
C THR A 122 -9.25 3.16 -21.74
N SER A 123 -9.76 4.38 -21.92
CA SER A 123 -11.18 4.66 -21.71
C SER A 123 -11.85 4.68 -23.08
N SER A 124 -12.64 3.65 -23.38
CA SER A 124 -13.36 3.50 -24.67
C SER A 124 -14.83 3.93 -24.57
N SER A 125 -15.42 3.80 -23.38
CA SER A 125 -16.82 4.14 -23.09
C SER A 125 -16.91 5.17 -21.95
N VAL A 126 -18.05 5.86 -21.88
CA VAL A 126 -18.35 6.83 -20.82
C VAL A 126 -18.24 6.16 -19.46
N ALA A 127 -17.44 6.73 -18.56
CA ALA A 127 -17.22 6.22 -17.20
C ALA A 127 -16.70 4.76 -17.12
N GLU A 128 -16.02 4.26 -18.17
CA GLU A 128 -15.39 2.94 -18.17
C GLU A 128 -13.89 3.01 -18.49
N ILE A 129 -13.13 2.11 -17.87
CA ILE A 129 -11.70 1.91 -18.13
C ILE A 129 -11.45 0.45 -18.49
N ASP A 130 -10.93 0.23 -19.69
CA ASP A 130 -10.51 -1.06 -20.22
C ASP A 130 -9.04 -1.30 -19.88
N PHE A 131 -8.77 -2.29 -19.05
CA PHE A 131 -7.42 -2.77 -18.74
C PHE A 131 -7.07 -3.95 -19.64
N THR A 132 -5.89 -3.93 -20.24
CA THR A 132 -5.37 -5.02 -21.09
C THR A 132 -3.97 -5.43 -20.65
N TRP A 133 -3.65 -6.73 -20.74
CA TRP A 133 -2.31 -7.23 -20.42
C TRP A 133 -1.95 -8.50 -21.19
N SER A 134 -0.64 -8.76 -21.37
CA SER A 134 -0.20 -9.99 -22.02
C SER A 134 -0.42 -11.24 -21.16
N THR A 135 -1.01 -12.25 -21.78
CA THR A 135 -1.35 -13.55 -21.16
C THR A 135 -0.26 -14.59 -21.34
N GLU A 136 0.86 -14.28 -22.00
CA GLU A 136 1.92 -15.26 -22.30
C GLU A 136 2.47 -15.91 -21.02
N VAL A 137 1.99 -17.09 -20.66
CA VAL A 137 2.51 -17.86 -19.53
C VAL A 137 3.53 -18.85 -20.03
N ILE A 138 4.70 -18.87 -19.38
CA ILE A 138 5.66 -19.95 -19.55
C ILE A 138 5.20 -21.08 -18.63
N ALA A 139 4.89 -22.24 -19.20
CA ALA A 139 4.49 -23.43 -18.44
C ALA A 139 5.47 -23.71 -17.29
N ASN A 140 4.96 -24.14 -16.13
CA ASN A 140 5.71 -24.42 -14.89
C ASN A 140 6.36 -23.23 -14.15
N ASN A 141 6.01 -21.98 -14.46
CA ASN A 141 6.51 -20.86 -13.66
C ASN A 141 5.70 -20.64 -12.36
N LEU A 142 6.31 -20.92 -11.21
CA LEU A 142 5.72 -20.67 -9.89
C LEU A 142 5.42 -19.19 -9.61
N TYR A 143 6.03 -18.27 -10.36
CA TYR A 143 5.91 -16.83 -10.18
C TYR A 143 5.03 -16.15 -11.25
N LYS A 144 4.42 -16.91 -12.15
CA LYS A 144 3.52 -16.42 -13.21
C LYS A 144 2.53 -17.51 -13.53
N ARG A 145 1.34 -17.49 -12.92
CA ARG A 145 0.27 -18.46 -13.16
C ARG A 145 -0.92 -17.79 -13.84
N GLU A 146 -1.68 -18.61 -14.57
CA GLU A 146 -2.94 -18.20 -15.20
C GLU A 146 -4.05 -17.93 -14.17
N THR A 147 -3.97 -18.58 -13.00
CA THR A 147 -4.92 -18.45 -11.88
C THR A 147 -4.66 -17.23 -11.00
N ASP A 148 -3.58 -16.48 -11.22
CA ASP A 148 -3.32 -15.25 -10.47
C ASP A 148 -4.43 -14.24 -10.77
N MET A 149 -5.02 -13.64 -9.74
CA MET A 149 -6.17 -12.74 -9.88
C MET A 149 -5.72 -11.28 -9.93
N LEU A 150 -6.33 -10.50 -10.81
CA LEU A 150 -6.07 -9.08 -10.99
C LEU A 150 -6.63 -8.26 -9.83
N SER A 151 -5.85 -7.32 -9.33
CA SER A 151 -6.28 -6.22 -8.46
C SER A 151 -5.94 -4.89 -9.10
N ILE A 152 -6.87 -3.95 -9.04
CA ILE A 152 -6.79 -2.66 -9.72
C ILE A 152 -6.98 -1.54 -8.70
N LEU A 153 -6.21 -0.48 -8.87
CA LEU A 153 -6.41 0.78 -8.15
C LEU A 153 -6.48 1.91 -9.16
N VAL A 154 -7.51 2.72 -9.01
CA VAL A 154 -7.80 3.89 -9.83
C VAL A 154 -7.89 5.10 -8.89
N PHE A 155 -7.08 6.12 -9.12
CA PHE A 155 -7.00 7.31 -8.27
C PHE A 155 -7.26 8.59 -9.07
N ASN A 156 -8.28 9.35 -8.65
CA ASN A 156 -8.57 10.67 -9.21
C ASN A 156 -7.93 11.77 -8.34
N PRO A 157 -6.93 12.52 -8.84
CA PRO A 157 -6.30 13.61 -8.11
C PRO A 157 -7.21 14.83 -7.92
N THR A 158 -8.20 15.06 -8.78
CA THR A 158 -9.11 16.22 -8.70
C THR A 158 -10.10 16.08 -7.54
N LEU A 159 -10.76 14.92 -7.46
CA LEU A 159 -11.76 14.62 -6.43
C LEU A 159 -11.14 14.03 -5.16
N PHE A 160 -9.87 13.60 -5.23
CA PHE A 160 -9.17 12.86 -4.18
C PHE A 160 -9.89 11.56 -3.78
N GLU A 161 -10.42 10.85 -4.79
CA GLU A 161 -11.16 9.60 -4.60
C GLU A 161 -10.42 8.40 -5.20
N PHE A 162 -10.65 7.24 -4.57
CA PHE A 162 -10.06 5.97 -4.96
C PHE A 162 -11.16 4.98 -5.32
N VAL A 163 -10.97 4.28 -6.44
CA VAL A 163 -11.77 3.12 -6.78
C VAL A 163 -10.84 1.92 -6.81
N THR A 164 -11.10 0.96 -5.92
CA THR A 164 -10.27 -0.24 -5.76
C THR A 164 -11.07 -1.48 -6.02
N LEU A 165 -10.48 -2.41 -6.78
CA LEU A 165 -11.04 -3.73 -6.98
C LEU A 165 -10.00 -4.79 -6.65
N HIS A 166 -10.44 -5.86 -6.01
CA HIS A 166 -9.57 -6.93 -5.51
C HIS A 166 -9.97 -8.26 -6.14
N ASN A 167 -8.97 -9.01 -6.61
CA ASN A 167 -9.10 -10.36 -7.11
C ASN A 167 -10.29 -10.54 -8.08
N VAL A 168 -10.37 -9.71 -9.10
CA VAL A 168 -11.57 -9.61 -9.95
C VAL A 168 -11.60 -10.69 -11.02
N VAL A 169 -10.50 -10.81 -11.77
CA VAL A 169 -10.43 -11.64 -12.97
C VAL A 169 -9.11 -12.42 -12.98
N PRO A 170 -9.11 -13.69 -13.41
CA PRO A 170 -7.89 -14.45 -13.57
C PRO A 170 -7.00 -13.86 -14.67
N ARG A 171 -5.70 -14.05 -14.51
CA ARG A 171 -4.70 -13.53 -15.46
C ARG A 171 -4.90 -14.06 -16.87
N SER A 172 -5.49 -15.25 -17.04
CA SER A 172 -5.77 -15.87 -18.35
C SER A 172 -6.74 -15.07 -19.23
N THR A 173 -7.59 -14.22 -18.67
CA THR A 173 -8.58 -13.46 -19.45
C THR A 173 -7.95 -12.38 -20.33
N GLY A 174 -6.83 -11.78 -19.91
CA GLY A 174 -6.07 -10.79 -20.69
C GLY A 174 -6.69 -9.40 -20.82
N SER A 175 -7.94 -9.22 -20.39
CA SER A 175 -8.61 -7.92 -20.35
C SER A 175 -9.65 -7.85 -19.23
N TYR A 176 -9.94 -6.63 -18.77
CA TYR A 176 -11.03 -6.35 -17.83
C TYR A 176 -11.52 -4.91 -17.97
N THR A 177 -12.83 -4.73 -18.07
CA THR A 177 -13.47 -3.41 -18.10
C THR A 177 -14.00 -3.08 -16.71
N MET A 178 -13.61 -1.91 -16.21
CA MET A 178 -13.99 -1.40 -14.91
C MET A 178 -14.92 -0.20 -15.07
N SER A 179 -16.10 -0.27 -14.47
CA SER A 179 -16.99 0.88 -14.32
C SER A 179 -16.49 1.80 -13.20
N VAL A 180 -16.43 3.09 -13.48
CA VAL A 180 -16.00 4.14 -12.55
C VAL A 180 -17.20 5.07 -12.28
N PRO A 181 -17.28 5.76 -11.13
CA PRO A 181 -18.35 6.73 -10.91
C PRO A 181 -18.42 7.79 -12.02
N ALA A 182 -19.63 8.19 -12.39
CA ALA A 182 -19.87 9.17 -13.45
C ALA A 182 -19.22 10.54 -13.18
N GLU A 183 -18.96 10.85 -11.90
CA GLU A 183 -18.26 12.07 -11.47
C GLU A 183 -16.83 12.16 -11.99
N PHE A 184 -16.23 11.05 -12.43
CA PHE A 184 -14.86 11.04 -12.94
C PHE A 184 -14.80 11.33 -14.45
N SER A 185 -15.95 11.45 -15.13
CA SER A 185 -15.98 11.76 -16.57
C SER A 185 -15.39 13.14 -16.83
N GLY A 186 -14.41 13.21 -17.74
CA GLY A 186 -13.62 14.41 -18.03
C GLY A 186 -12.38 14.60 -17.16
N ASP A 187 -12.22 13.86 -16.06
CA ASP A 187 -11.05 13.93 -15.19
C ASP A 187 -9.91 13.01 -15.64
N ALA A 188 -8.69 13.42 -15.32
CA ALA A 188 -7.48 12.62 -15.54
C ALA A 188 -7.20 11.74 -14.31
N VAL A 189 -7.12 10.43 -14.52
CA VAL A 189 -7.07 9.44 -13.46
C VAL A 189 -5.84 8.55 -13.57
N HIS A 190 -5.20 8.28 -12.43
CA HIS A 190 -4.02 7.42 -12.32
C HIS A 190 -4.43 5.97 -12.12
N CYS A 191 -3.96 5.08 -13.00
CA CYS A 191 -4.33 3.67 -12.99
C CYS A 191 -3.14 2.77 -12.63
N TYR A 192 -3.40 1.79 -11.77
CA TYR A 192 -2.42 0.82 -11.29
C TYR A 192 -2.98 -0.59 -11.35
N LEU A 193 -2.12 -1.56 -11.71
CA LEU A 193 -2.47 -2.98 -11.65
C LEU A 193 -1.51 -3.77 -10.77
N ALA A 194 -2.01 -4.85 -10.18
CA ALA A 194 -1.21 -5.93 -9.60
C ALA A 194 -1.94 -7.26 -9.74
N PHE A 195 -1.22 -8.35 -9.48
CA PHE A 195 -1.76 -9.71 -9.44
C PHE A 195 -1.52 -10.34 -8.07
N ASN A 196 -2.50 -11.09 -7.59
CA ASN A 196 -2.40 -11.86 -6.36
C ASN A 196 -2.63 -13.34 -6.65
N SER A 197 -1.84 -14.21 -6.04
CA SER A 197 -2.02 -15.66 -6.23
C SER A 197 -3.17 -16.19 -5.37
N VAL A 198 -4.05 -17.00 -5.96
CA VAL A 198 -5.15 -17.67 -5.24
C VAL A 198 -4.60 -18.84 -4.40
N ASP A 199 -3.66 -19.59 -4.96
CA ASP A 199 -3.11 -20.81 -4.34
C ASP A 199 -2.21 -20.48 -3.14
N ARG A 200 -1.48 -19.36 -3.25
CA ARG A 200 -0.55 -18.90 -2.22
C ARG A 200 -0.92 -17.49 -1.81
N LYS A 201 -1.67 -17.38 -0.73
CA LYS A 201 -2.13 -16.10 -0.12
C LYS A 201 -1.00 -15.15 0.29
N ASP A 202 0.26 -15.58 0.22
CA ASP A 202 1.45 -14.78 0.53
C ASP A 202 2.23 -14.38 -0.74
N PHE A 203 1.71 -14.66 -1.93
CA PHE A 203 2.34 -14.28 -3.19
C PHE A 203 1.51 -13.21 -3.88
N SER A 204 2.05 -12.00 -3.86
CA SER A 204 1.52 -10.84 -4.61
C SER A 204 2.56 -10.39 -5.63
N SER A 205 2.14 -9.66 -6.66
CA SER A 205 3.04 -8.99 -7.60
C SER A 205 3.44 -7.62 -7.07
N GLU A 206 4.51 -7.08 -7.62
CA GLU A 206 4.71 -5.63 -7.61
C GLU A 206 3.56 -4.97 -8.36
N SER A 207 2.95 -3.93 -7.78
CA SER A 207 1.96 -3.11 -8.49
C SER A 207 2.67 -2.16 -9.44
N LYS A 208 2.13 -1.96 -10.64
CA LYS A 208 2.72 -1.05 -11.62
C LYS A 208 1.74 0.01 -12.06
N TYR A 209 2.26 1.23 -12.15
CA TYR A 209 1.61 2.35 -12.82
C TYR A 209 1.41 2.04 -14.31
N VAL A 210 0.17 2.13 -14.77
CA VAL A 210 -0.22 1.87 -16.17
C VAL A 210 -0.14 3.17 -16.98
N GLY A 211 -0.61 4.26 -16.40
CA GLY A 211 -0.66 5.56 -17.05
C GLY A 211 -1.68 6.50 -16.43
N LEU A 212 -1.70 7.72 -16.98
CA LEU A 212 -2.71 8.74 -16.73
C LEU A 212 -3.71 8.67 -17.87
N ILE A 213 -4.99 8.49 -17.54
CA ILE A 213 -6.07 8.29 -18.51
C ILE A 213 -7.16 9.30 -18.23
N THR A 214 -7.56 10.04 -19.25
CA THR A 214 -8.76 10.88 -19.18
C THR A 214 -9.97 10.00 -19.42
N ILE A 215 -10.92 10.01 -18.49
CA ILE A 215 -12.16 9.24 -18.62
C ILE A 215 -13.12 9.99 -19.54
N LEU A 216 -13.75 9.26 -20.46
CA LEU A 216 -14.73 9.80 -21.40
C LEU A 216 -16.11 10.01 -20.78
#